data_AF-A0A0N0XIC2-F1
#
_entry.id   AF-A0A0N0XIC2-F1
#
_cell.length_a   1.000
_cell.length_b   1.000
_cell.length_c   1.000
_cell.angle_alpha   90.00
_cell.angle_beta   90.00
_cell.angle_gamma   90.00
#
_symmetry.space_group_name_H-M   'P 1'
#
loop_
_entity.id
_entity.type
_entity.pdbx_description
1 polymer ?
#
loop_
_entity_poly.entity_id
_entity_poly.type
_entity_poly.pdbx_seq_one_letter_code
_entity_poly.pdbx_strand_id
1 'polypeptide(L)'
;MPENVGENLKKWKERYDDSIHLMLDFSDFKGRQVEVLGLPLDKLKWNSELHIPMVRARFGKSVWKDLEFPLNSFWFMRFKRLELFDVSEGVFSLPSKSDKKYAQTMSEMQILIEGGFLRPS
;
A
#
# COMPACT_ATOMS: atom_id res chain seq x y z
N MET A 1 0.04 37.92 22.01
CA MET A 1 -0.57 36.58 22.03
C MET A 1 0.34 35.68 21.20
N PRO A 2 0.87 34.57 21.73
CA PRO A 2 1.64 33.67 20.88
C PRO A 2 0.64 33.04 19.90
N GLU A 3 0.85 33.27 18.61
CA GLU A 3 0.10 32.56 17.57
C GLU A 3 0.19 31.06 17.85
N ASN A 4 -0.95 30.38 17.71
CA ASN A 4 -1.09 28.98 18.02
C ASN A 4 -0.16 28.17 17.09
N VAL A 5 1.03 27.83 17.58
CA VAL A 5 2.10 27.15 16.83
C VAL A 5 1.58 25.89 16.14
N GLY A 6 0.60 25.20 16.75
CA GLY A 6 -0.08 24.05 16.15
C GLY A 6 -0.87 24.37 14.89
N GLU A 7 -1.59 25.50 14.83
CA GLU A 7 -2.32 25.92 13.63
C GLU A 7 -1.37 26.37 12.52
N ASN A 8 -0.29 27.07 12.87
CA ASN A 8 0.73 27.50 11.90
C ASN A 8 1.48 26.30 11.32
N LEU A 9 1.83 25.29 12.13
CA LEU A 9 2.42 24.03 11.65
C LEU A 9 1.46 23.25 10.76
N LYS A 10 0.16 23.24 11.10
CA LYS A 10 -0.86 22.54 10.31
C LYS A 10 -1.05 23.20 8.94
N LYS A 11 -1.18 24.53 8.90
CA LYS A 11 -1.25 25.31 7.65
C LYS A 11 0.04 25.20 6.82
N TRP A 12 1.21 25.17 7.48
CA TRP A 12 2.49 24.96 6.79
C TRP A 12 2.56 23.57 6.16
N LYS A 13 2.19 22.52 6.91
CA LYS A 13 2.11 21.15 6.41
C LYS A 13 1.16 21.06 5.23
N GLU A 14 -0.07 21.55 5.37
CA GLU A 14 -1.08 21.52 4.30
C GLU A 14 -0.59 22.23 3.04
N ARG A 15 0.03 23.41 3.18
CA ARG A 15 0.51 24.21 2.04
C ARG A 15 1.72 23.61 1.33
N TYR A 16 2.60 22.91 2.05
CA TYR A 16 3.79 22.29 1.46
C TYR A 16 3.53 20.87 0.99
N ASP A 17 2.61 20.12 1.60
CA ASP A 17 2.21 18.80 1.10
C ASP A 17 1.72 18.91 -0.34
N ASP A 18 0.85 19.89 -0.64
CA ASP A 18 0.32 20.09 -2.00
C ASP A 18 1.39 20.55 -3.02
N SER A 19 2.49 21.13 -2.56
CA SER A 19 3.60 21.57 -3.42
C SER A 19 4.55 20.44 -3.84
N ILE A 20 4.56 19.33 -3.08
CA ILE A 20 5.41 18.18 -3.38
C ILE A 20 4.64 17.25 -4.33
N HIS A 21 4.91 17.38 -5.62
CA HIS A 21 4.29 16.56 -6.66
C HIS A 21 4.74 15.09 -6.66
N LEU A 22 5.96 14.81 -6.15
CA LEU A 22 6.53 13.46 -6.12
C LEU A 22 7.47 13.35 -4.92
N MET A 23 7.18 12.42 -4.01
CA MET A 23 7.97 12.17 -2.81
C MET A 23 9.01 11.08 -3.01
N LEU A 24 8.68 10.04 -3.77
CA LEU A 24 9.58 8.92 -4.02
C LEU A 24 9.29 8.29 -5.39
N ASP A 25 10.34 8.20 -6.22
CA ASP A 25 10.35 7.40 -7.44
C ASP A 25 11.21 6.16 -7.21
N PHE A 26 10.61 4.99 -7.33
CA PHE A 26 11.28 3.69 -7.28
C PHE A 26 10.87 2.81 -8.46
N SER A 27 10.39 3.41 -9.55
CA SER A 27 9.98 2.68 -10.75
C SER A 27 11.13 1.88 -11.38
N ASP A 28 12.36 2.38 -11.29
CA ASP A 28 13.56 1.70 -11.81
C ASP A 28 14.30 0.86 -10.75
N PHE A 29 13.79 0.79 -9.52
CA PHE A 29 14.44 0.04 -8.45
C PHE A 29 14.33 -1.47 -8.67
N LYS A 30 15.49 -2.15 -8.72
CA LYS A 30 15.59 -3.59 -9.03
C LYS A 30 15.68 -4.49 -7.79
N GLY A 31 15.32 -3.98 -6.62
CA GLY A 31 15.31 -4.78 -5.40
C GLY A 31 14.32 -5.92 -5.47
N ARG A 32 14.65 -7.05 -4.83
CA ARG A 32 13.78 -8.25 -4.80
C ARG A 32 12.50 -8.03 -4.00
N GLN A 33 12.52 -7.10 -3.05
CA GLN A 33 11.40 -6.82 -2.17
C GLN A 33 11.34 -5.33 -1.90
N VAL A 34 10.21 -4.74 -2.22
CA VAL A 34 9.86 -3.33 -1.99
C VAL A 34 8.62 -3.30 -1.13
N GLU A 35 8.67 -2.45 -0.12
CA GLU A 35 7.57 -2.10 0.74
C GLU A 35 7.72 -0.61 1.06
N VAL A 36 6.76 0.19 0.57
CA VAL A 36 6.70 1.62 0.85
C VAL A 36 5.40 1.88 1.60
N LEU A 37 5.51 2.41 2.82
CA LEU A 37 4.40 2.64 3.73
C LEU A 37 4.40 4.11 4.19
N GLY A 38 3.21 4.66 4.43
CA GLY A 38 3.07 5.98 5.07
C GLY A 38 3.37 7.17 4.16
N LEU A 39 3.54 6.94 2.86
CA LEU A 39 3.60 7.98 1.83
C LEU A 39 2.32 7.93 0.97
N PRO A 40 1.74 9.09 0.61
CA PRO A 40 0.56 9.14 -0.23
C PRO A 40 0.78 8.49 -1.59
N LEU A 41 -0.14 7.62 -2.04
CA LEU A 41 0.01 6.90 -3.32
C LEU A 41 0.11 7.85 -4.52
N ASP A 42 -0.58 8.98 -4.50
CA ASP A 42 -0.52 9.99 -5.57
C ASP A 42 0.83 10.73 -5.66
N LYS A 43 1.68 10.59 -4.65
CA LYS A 43 3.04 11.17 -4.60
C LYS A 43 4.14 10.11 -4.76
N LEU A 44 3.77 8.90 -5.16
CA LEU A 44 4.70 7.82 -5.44
C LEU A 44 4.73 7.51 -6.92
N LYS A 45 5.90 7.10 -7.42
CA LYS A 45 6.04 6.51 -8.75
C LYS A 45 6.67 5.14 -8.63
N TRP A 46 5.97 4.13 -9.14
CA TRP A 46 6.36 2.73 -9.06
C TRP A 46 6.15 2.01 -10.40
N ASN A 47 6.79 0.86 -10.54
CA ASN A 47 6.54 -0.05 -11.65
C ASN A 47 5.32 -0.93 -11.34
N SER A 48 4.23 -0.76 -12.08
CA SER A 48 2.97 -1.50 -11.91
C SER A 48 3.05 -2.97 -12.32
N GLU A 49 4.06 -3.36 -13.10
CA GLU A 49 4.32 -4.77 -13.43
C GLU A 49 4.99 -5.52 -12.27
N LEU A 50 5.58 -4.80 -11.32
CA LEU A 50 6.36 -5.38 -10.20
C LEU A 50 5.75 -5.07 -8.84
N HIS A 51 4.89 -4.06 -8.74
CA HIS A 51 4.34 -3.59 -7.49
C HIS A 51 2.83 -3.37 -7.57
N ILE A 52 2.19 -3.48 -6.41
CA ILE A 52 0.75 -3.29 -6.27
C ILE A 52 0.45 -2.34 -5.11
N PRO A 53 -0.39 -1.31 -5.33
CA PRO A 53 -0.85 -0.45 -4.26
C PRO A 53 -1.95 -1.15 -3.44
N MET A 54 -1.96 -0.89 -2.14
CA MET A 54 -3.00 -1.37 -1.22
C MET A 54 -3.49 -0.20 -0.36
N VAL A 55 -4.80 -0.04 -0.27
CA VAL A 55 -5.46 1.01 0.52
C VAL A 55 -6.30 0.34 1.59
N ARG A 56 -5.96 0.56 2.86
CA ARG A 56 -6.58 -0.08 4.04
C ARG A 56 -8.10 0.11 4.05
N ALA A 57 -8.58 1.29 3.70
CA ALA A 57 -10.01 1.62 3.70
C ALA A 57 -10.86 0.75 2.73
N ARG A 58 -10.24 0.11 1.74
CA ARG A 58 -10.93 -0.81 0.83
C ARG A 58 -11.22 -2.17 1.47
N PHE A 59 -10.47 -2.55 2.51
CA PHE A 59 -10.61 -3.82 3.19
C PHE A 59 -11.48 -3.63 4.43
N GLY A 60 -12.75 -4.03 4.33
CA GLY A 60 -13.64 -4.13 5.48
C GLY A 60 -13.17 -5.18 6.50
N LYS A 61 -13.70 -5.12 7.73
CA LYS A 61 -13.31 -6.01 8.84
C LYS A 61 -13.51 -7.50 8.53
N SER A 62 -14.45 -7.84 7.65
CA SER A 62 -14.81 -9.23 7.34
C SER A 62 -14.16 -9.77 6.06
N VAL A 63 -13.54 -8.93 5.22
CA VAL A 63 -13.05 -9.32 3.87
C VAL A 63 -12.20 -10.59 3.90
N TRP A 64 -11.23 -10.64 4.81
CA TRP A 64 -10.32 -11.78 4.92
C TRP A 64 -11.00 -13.07 5.40
N LYS A 65 -12.07 -12.95 6.20
CA LYS A 65 -12.87 -14.08 6.65
C LYS A 65 -13.81 -14.55 5.54
N ASP A 66 -14.44 -13.61 4.84
CA ASP A 66 -15.43 -13.90 3.80
C ASP A 66 -14.78 -14.52 2.56
N LEU A 67 -13.53 -14.17 2.27
CA LEU A 67 -12.74 -14.77 1.18
C LEU A 67 -12.08 -16.11 1.56
N GLU A 68 -12.24 -16.58 2.81
CA GLU A 68 -11.66 -17.82 3.32
C GLU A 68 -10.13 -17.94 3.12
N PHE A 69 -9.42 -16.81 3.07
CA PHE A 69 -7.98 -16.81 2.87
C PHE A 69 -7.25 -17.30 4.14
N PRO A 70 -6.14 -18.03 4.00
CA PRO A 70 -5.29 -18.34 5.13
C PRO A 70 -4.86 -17.07 5.88
N LEU A 71 -4.82 -17.12 7.21
CA LEU A 71 -4.31 -16.02 8.05
C LEU A 71 -2.81 -15.77 7.87
N ASN A 72 -2.11 -16.61 7.12
CA ASN A 72 -0.73 -16.41 6.68
C ASN A 72 -0.63 -16.18 5.16
N SER A 73 -1.74 -15.83 4.50
CA SER A 73 -1.73 -15.45 3.09
C SER A 73 -0.81 -14.26 2.88
N PHE A 74 -0.16 -14.23 1.71
CA PHE A 74 0.79 -13.18 1.39
C PHE A 74 0.14 -11.80 1.53
N TRP A 75 -1.05 -11.63 0.95
CA TRP A 75 -1.79 -10.37 0.94
C TRP A 75 -2.30 -9.94 2.30
N PHE A 76 -2.80 -10.87 3.12
CA PHE A 76 -3.19 -10.55 4.49
C PHE A 76 -2.01 -10.06 5.30
N MET A 77 -0.82 -10.66 5.15
CA MET A 77 0.37 -10.19 5.84
C MET A 77 0.75 -8.76 5.43
N ARG A 78 0.56 -8.35 4.17
CA ARG A 78 0.82 -6.96 3.73
C ARG A 78 -0.23 -6.00 4.28
N PHE A 79 -1.49 -6.41 4.30
CA PHE A 79 -2.53 -5.64 4.97
C PHE A 79 -2.24 -5.44 6.46
N LYS A 80 -1.80 -6.48 7.17
CA LYS A 80 -1.37 -6.38 8.57
C LYS A 80 -0.21 -5.42 8.77
N ARG A 81 0.65 -5.18 7.75
CA ARG A 81 1.70 -4.15 7.82
C ARG A 81 1.09 -2.76 7.83
N LEU A 82 0.08 -2.49 7.00
CA LEU A 82 -0.65 -1.21 7.04
C LEU A 82 -1.27 -0.97 8.43
N GLU A 83 -1.84 -2.01 9.05
CA GLU A 83 -2.39 -1.89 10.41
C GLU A 83 -1.30 -1.70 11.47
N LEU A 84 -0.18 -2.42 11.35
CA LEU A 84 0.92 -2.37 12.32
C LEU A 84 1.56 -0.97 12.40
N PHE A 85 1.73 -0.31 11.25
CA PHE A 85 2.29 1.05 11.20
C PHE A 85 1.23 2.15 11.28
N ASP A 86 -0.04 1.78 11.43
CA ASP A 86 -1.20 2.68 11.43
C ASP A 86 -1.22 3.66 10.23
N VAL A 87 -1.01 3.11 9.03
CA VAL A 87 -1.02 3.88 7.77
C VAL A 87 -2.24 3.51 6.91
N SER A 88 -2.70 4.46 6.10
CA SER A 88 -3.85 4.28 5.22
C SER A 88 -3.54 3.46 3.98
N GLU A 89 -2.31 3.52 3.48
CA GLU A 89 -1.92 2.94 2.20
C GLU A 89 -0.43 2.64 2.09
N GLY A 90 -0.09 1.83 1.11
CA GLY A 90 1.28 1.46 0.79
C GLY A 90 1.40 0.73 -0.54
N VAL A 91 2.63 0.60 -1.02
CA VAL A 91 2.99 -0.12 -2.24
C VAL A 91 3.87 -1.31 -1.88
N PHE A 92 3.52 -2.48 -2.42
CA PHE A 92 4.20 -3.74 -2.12
C PHE A 92 4.66 -4.43 -3.40
N SER A 93 5.81 -5.11 -3.36
CA SER A 93 6.19 -6.01 -4.45
C SER A 93 5.20 -7.16 -4.63
N LEU A 94 4.98 -7.51 -5.89
CA LEU A 94 4.38 -8.78 -6.27
C LEU A 94 5.25 -9.95 -5.78
N PRO A 95 4.66 -11.13 -5.52
CA PRO A 95 5.42 -12.32 -5.13
C PRO A 95 6.43 -12.72 -6.22
N SER A 96 7.56 -13.30 -5.81
CA SER A 96 8.55 -13.80 -6.77
C SER A 96 8.02 -15.04 -7.48
N LYS A 97 8.27 -15.16 -8.78
CA LYS A 97 7.98 -16.40 -9.54
C LYS A 97 8.68 -17.63 -8.97
N SER A 98 9.76 -17.43 -8.20
CA SER A 98 10.47 -18.51 -7.50
C SER A 98 9.81 -18.96 -6.19
N ASP A 99 8.80 -18.24 -5.69
CA ASP A 99 8.15 -18.58 -4.42
C ASP A 99 7.31 -19.84 -4.55
N LYS A 100 7.45 -20.77 -3.59
CA LYS A 100 6.70 -22.04 -3.57
C LYS A 100 5.19 -21.84 -3.62
N LYS A 101 4.71 -20.71 -3.10
CA LYS A 101 3.29 -20.33 -3.05
C LYS A 101 2.91 -19.31 -4.14
N TYR A 102 3.74 -19.10 -5.16
CA TYR A 102 3.51 -18.08 -6.20
C TYR A 102 2.14 -18.22 -6.85
N ALA A 103 1.80 -19.41 -7.36
CA ALA A 103 0.52 -19.66 -8.03
C ALA A 103 -0.68 -19.37 -7.12
N GLN A 104 -0.63 -19.84 -5.86
CA GLN A 104 -1.65 -19.54 -4.86
C GLN A 104 -1.76 -18.03 -4.62
N THR A 105 -0.62 -17.35 -4.41
CA THR A 105 -0.59 -15.90 -4.13
C THR A 105 -1.17 -15.09 -5.28
N MET A 106 -0.85 -15.46 -6.53
CA MET A 106 -1.40 -14.79 -7.71
C MET A 106 -2.90 -15.05 -7.88
N SER A 107 -3.37 -16.27 -7.55
CA SER A 107 -4.81 -16.59 -7.54
C SER A 107 -5.57 -15.75 -6.50
N GLU A 108 -5.05 -15.68 -5.27
CA GLU A 108 -5.60 -14.83 -4.20
C GLU A 108 -5.61 -13.35 -4.63
N MET A 109 -4.57 -12.89 -5.32
CA MET A 109 -4.51 -11.51 -5.85
C MET A 109 -5.63 -11.25 -6.84
N GLN A 110 -5.89 -12.19 -7.75
CA GLN A 110 -6.93 -12.05 -8.76
C GLN A 110 -8.32 -11.93 -8.12
N ILE A 111 -8.61 -12.77 -7.11
CA ILE A 111 -9.85 -12.68 -6.32
C ILE A 111 -9.97 -11.31 -5.65
N LEU A 112 -8.87 -10.77 -5.10
CA LEU A 112 -8.87 -9.44 -4.50
C LEU A 112 -9.09 -8.30 -5.50
N ILE A 113 -8.59 -8.45 -6.73
CA ILE A 113 -8.82 -7.49 -7.82
C ILE A 113 -10.29 -7.54 -8.27
N GLU A 114 -10.83 -8.72 -8.48
CA GLU A 114 -12.24 -8.93 -8.87
C GLU A 114 -13.21 -8.41 -7.80
N GLY A 115 -12.86 -8.59 -6.52
CA GLY A 115 -13.59 -8.02 -5.39
C GLY A 115 -13.41 -6.50 -5.21
N GLY A 116 -12.57 -5.85 -6.02
CA GLY A 116 -12.31 -4.40 -5.96
C GLY A 116 -11.43 -3.95 -4.78
N PHE A 117 -10.85 -4.88 -4.04
CA PHE A 117 -9.99 -4.60 -2.88
C PHE A 117 -8.60 -4.13 -3.32
N LEU A 118 -8.05 -4.76 -4.35
CA LEU A 118 -6.82 -4.35 -5.02
C LEU A 118 -7.15 -3.76 -6.39
N ARG A 119 -6.31 -2.84 -6.86
CA ARG A 119 -6.37 -2.35 -8.23
C ARG A 119 -4.97 -2.42 -8.84
N PRO A 120 -4.78 -3.13 -9.96
CA PRO A 120 -3.60 -2.90 -10.77
C PRO A 120 -3.63 -1.42 -11.20
N SER A 121 -2.45 -0.79 -11.17
CA SER A 121 -2.30 0.62 -11.51
C SER A 121 -2.53 0.84 -13.00
#